data_AF-A0A9P7V2K9-F1
#
_entry.id   AF-A0A9P7V2K9-F1
#
_cell.length_a   1.000
_cell.length_b   1.000
_cell.length_c   1.000
_cell.angle_alpha   90.00
_cell.angle_beta   90.00
_cell.angle_gamma   90.00
#
_symmetry.space_group_name_H-M   'P 1'
#
loop_
_entity.id
_entity.type
_entity.pdbx_description
1 polymer ?
#
loop_
_entity_poly.entity_id
_entity_poly.type
_entity_poly.pdbx_seq_one_letter_code
_entity_poly.pdbx_strand_id
1 'polypeptide(L)'
;MPLVYLKVQQSHFRFEFLSKLTSSLSEAGWIGREAILMTGINSLIYVLSTLPPWILVDHWGRRAILLSGAVIMAISLGATGWWMYIDVPKTPKAVVICVIIYNAAFGYSWGPIPWLYPPEIMPLTFRAKGVSLSTSTNWAFNFLVGEATPMLQEYIGWRLYPMHGFFCICSFILVYFLYPETKGVPLEEMDVVFGEDAREEAEDNASTLNEVITERTSLLSDRSDASHQAINTVSRRRPTSRKSWLGRVFRGGNQP
;
A
#
# COMPACT_ATOMS: atom_id res chain seq x y z
N MET A 1 -24.54 -15.40 19.21
CA MET A 1 -23.91 -16.72 19.03
C MET A 1 -22.68 -16.80 18.10
N PRO A 2 -22.18 -15.76 17.37
CA PRO A 2 -20.94 -15.91 16.58
C PRO A 2 -19.62 -15.68 17.36
N LEU A 3 -19.65 -15.00 18.52
CA LEU A 3 -18.43 -14.66 19.28
C LEU A 3 -17.83 -15.83 20.10
N VAL A 4 -18.63 -16.87 20.40
CA VAL A 4 -18.14 -18.06 21.13
C VAL A 4 -17.38 -19.00 20.20
N TYR A 5 -17.80 -19.13 18.94
CA TYR A 5 -17.12 -19.94 17.93
C TYR A 5 -15.73 -19.38 17.58
N LEU A 6 -15.58 -18.05 17.44
CA LEU A 6 -14.28 -17.40 17.22
C LEU A 6 -13.29 -17.64 18.37
N LYS A 7 -13.75 -17.61 19.63
CA LYS A 7 -12.90 -17.92 20.80
C LYS A 7 -12.47 -19.39 20.85
N VAL A 8 -13.35 -20.32 20.48
CA VAL A 8 -13.06 -21.77 20.47
C VAL A 8 -12.11 -22.14 19.31
N GLN A 9 -12.27 -21.53 18.14
CA GLN A 9 -11.37 -21.74 17.00
C GLN A 9 -9.98 -21.16 17.26
N GLN A 10 -9.90 -20.00 17.94
CA GLN A 10 -8.64 -19.37 18.30
C GLN A 10 -7.92 -20.09 19.46
N SER A 11 -8.64 -20.74 20.37
CA SER A 11 -8.03 -21.62 21.39
C SER A 11 -7.53 -22.95 20.83
N HIS A 12 -8.24 -23.54 19.86
CA HIS A 12 -7.79 -24.75 19.16
C HIS A 12 -6.55 -24.49 18.31
N PHE A 13 -6.50 -23.37 17.59
CA PHE A 13 -5.33 -22.99 16.79
C PHE A 13 -4.09 -22.74 17.66
N ARG A 14 -4.25 -22.17 18.87
CA ARG A 14 -3.15 -21.99 19.83
C ARG A 14 -2.63 -23.31 20.41
N PHE A 15 -3.49 -24.32 20.59
CA PHE A 15 -3.07 -25.63 21.07
C PHE A 15 -2.34 -26.45 20.00
N GLU A 16 -2.78 -26.37 18.73
CA GLU A 16 -2.09 -27.00 17.61
C GLU A 16 -0.75 -26.32 17.26
N PHE A 17 -0.66 -24.99 17.40
CA PHE A 17 0.60 -24.28 17.19
C PHE A 17 1.65 -24.64 18.26
N LEU A 18 1.21 -24.82 19.52
CA LEU A 18 2.08 -25.25 20.62
C LEU A 18 2.51 -26.72 20.50
N SER A 19 1.63 -27.61 20.00
CA SER A 19 1.99 -29.02 19.75
C SER A 19 2.93 -29.16 18.54
N LYS A 20 2.71 -28.39 17.47
CA LYS A 20 3.60 -28.37 16.30
C LYS A 20 4.98 -27.79 16.62
N LEU A 21 5.06 -26.77 17.47
CA LEU A 21 6.34 -26.25 17.98
C LEU A 21 7.12 -27.30 18.78
N THR A 22 6.44 -28.12 19.58
CA THR A 22 7.09 -29.17 20.38
C THR A 22 7.52 -30.38 19.55
N SER A 23 6.77 -30.75 18.51
CA SER A 23 7.15 -31.85 17.60
C SER A 23 8.33 -31.50 16.69
N SER A 24 8.38 -30.28 16.14
CA SER A 24 9.49 -29.82 15.30
C SER A 24 10.82 -29.75 16.07
N LEU A 25 10.76 -29.49 17.38
CA LEU A 25 11.93 -29.45 18.25
C LEU A 25 12.40 -30.86 18.67
N SER A 26 11.51 -31.86 18.69
CA SER A 26 11.89 -33.26 18.98
C SER A 26 12.53 -33.97 17.78
N GLU A 27 12.09 -33.66 16.55
CA GLU A 27 12.66 -34.24 15.33
C GLU A 27 14.07 -33.72 15.00
N ALA A 28 14.43 -32.53 15.51
CA ALA A 28 15.74 -31.90 15.31
C ALA A 28 16.86 -32.45 16.22
N GLY A 29 16.59 -33.42 17.10
CA GLY A 29 17.62 -34.10 17.90
C GLY A 29 18.16 -33.33 19.11
N TRP A 30 17.51 -32.24 19.53
CA TRP A 30 17.89 -31.48 20.72
C TRP A 30 17.04 -31.91 21.92
N ILE A 31 17.69 -32.37 22.99
CA ILE A 31 17.03 -32.58 24.29
C ILE A 31 16.62 -31.20 24.81
N GLY A 32 15.33 -30.89 24.61
CA GLY A 32 14.48 -29.76 25.06
C GLY A 32 15.10 -28.52 25.71
N ARG A 33 15.97 -28.64 26.71
CA ARG A 33 16.41 -27.51 27.52
C ARG A 33 17.37 -26.57 26.78
N GLU A 34 18.33 -27.08 26.00
CA GLU A 34 19.32 -26.22 25.32
C GLU A 34 18.74 -25.47 24.10
N ALA A 35 17.87 -26.10 23.32
CA ALA A 35 17.21 -25.46 22.17
C ALA A 35 16.25 -24.35 22.60
N ILE A 36 15.50 -24.58 23.69
CA ILE A 36 14.62 -23.55 24.29
C ILE A 36 15.46 -22.40 24.84
N LEU A 37 16.60 -22.70 25.49
CA LEU A 37 17.48 -21.68 26.06
C LEU A 37 18.15 -20.84 24.97
N MET A 38 18.59 -21.45 23.87
CA MET A 38 19.10 -20.71 22.70
C MET A 38 18.03 -19.85 22.02
N THR A 39 16.81 -20.37 21.89
CA THR A 39 15.68 -19.61 21.34
C THR A 39 15.33 -18.42 22.24
N GLY A 40 15.36 -18.61 23.57
CA GLY A 40 15.19 -17.55 24.55
C GLY A 40 16.27 -16.47 24.48
N ILE A 41 17.54 -16.87 24.36
CA ILE A 41 18.66 -15.93 24.17
C ILE A 41 18.49 -15.14 22.87
N ASN A 42 18.14 -15.80 21.77
CA ASN A 42 17.89 -15.16 20.49
C ASN A 42 16.75 -14.12 20.58
N SER A 43 15.64 -14.46 21.25
CA SER A 43 14.54 -13.53 21.49
C SER A 43 14.95 -12.33 22.37
N LEU A 44 15.81 -12.55 23.37
CA LEU A 44 16.33 -11.46 24.19
C LEU A 44 17.24 -10.52 23.38
N ILE A 45 18.14 -11.08 22.57
CA ILE A 45 19.00 -10.30 21.67
C ILE A 45 18.14 -9.52 20.66
N TYR A 46 17.08 -10.13 20.13
CA TYR A 46 16.14 -9.46 19.26
C TYR A 46 15.51 -8.23 19.93
N VAL A 47 14.99 -8.40 21.15
CA VAL A 47 14.41 -7.28 21.92
C VAL A 47 15.46 -6.21 22.18
N LEU A 48 16.67 -6.58 22.60
CA LEU A 48 17.75 -5.61 22.80
C LEU A 48 18.13 -4.88 21.50
N SER A 49 18.09 -5.57 20.36
CA SER A 49 18.39 -4.99 19.06
C SER A 49 17.32 -4.04 18.52
N THR A 50 16.12 -4.04 19.11
CA THR A 50 15.08 -3.04 18.81
C THR A 50 15.26 -1.71 19.55
N LEU A 51 16.20 -1.62 20.50
CA LEU A 51 16.49 -0.38 21.25
C LEU A 51 17.37 0.62 20.48
N PRO A 52 18.48 0.22 19.82
CA PRO A 52 19.29 1.15 19.03
C PRO A 52 18.53 1.99 17.99
N PRO A 53 17.57 1.43 17.23
CA PRO A 53 16.82 2.18 16.22
C PRO A 53 16.13 3.42 16.76
N TRP A 54 15.69 3.42 18.03
CA TRP A 54 15.02 4.57 18.62
C TRP A 54 15.88 5.84 18.62
N ILE A 55 17.19 5.69 18.76
CA ILE A 55 18.14 6.80 18.73
C ILE A 55 18.74 6.93 17.33
N LEU A 56 19.03 5.80 16.69
CA LEU A 56 19.75 5.77 15.41
C LEU A 56 18.89 6.31 14.25
N VAL A 57 17.58 6.14 14.29
CA VAL A 57 16.66 6.56 13.21
C VAL A 57 16.68 8.07 12.98
N ASP A 58 16.77 8.85 14.05
CA ASP A 58 16.78 10.31 13.95
C ASP A 58 18.15 10.86 13.54
N HIS A 59 19.24 10.14 13.85
CA HIS A 59 20.60 10.56 13.49
C HIS A 59 21.03 10.12 12.09
N TRP A 60 20.76 8.86 11.69
CA TRP A 60 21.28 8.30 10.42
C TRP A 60 20.27 8.36 9.27
N GLY A 61 18.99 8.58 9.56
CA GLY A 61 17.93 8.54 8.55
C GLY A 61 17.41 7.12 8.34
N ARG A 62 16.20 7.03 7.78
CA ARG A 62 15.43 5.78 7.69
C ARG A 62 16.00 4.87 6.60
N ARG A 63 16.43 5.46 5.47
CA ARG A 63 16.95 4.71 4.32
C ARG A 63 18.29 4.04 4.61
N ALA A 64 19.21 4.76 5.28
CA ALA A 64 20.53 4.22 5.63
C ALA A 64 20.42 2.96 6.50
N ILE A 65 19.49 2.96 7.46
CA ILE A 65 19.22 1.83 8.36
C ILE A 65 18.62 0.64 7.61
N LEU A 66 17.68 0.87 6.68
CA LEU A 66 17.11 -0.21 5.86
C LEU A 66 18.16 -0.84 4.94
N LEU A 67 19.02 -0.02 4.33
CA LEU A 67 20.09 -0.47 3.44
C LEU A 67 21.16 -1.26 4.21
N SER A 68 21.64 -0.74 5.35
CA SER A 68 22.62 -1.48 6.18
C SER A 68 22.03 -2.78 6.70
N GLY A 69 20.75 -2.78 7.08
CA GLY A 69 20.02 -3.95 7.54
C GLY A 69 19.94 -5.04 6.47
N ALA A 70 19.54 -4.67 5.25
CA ALA A 70 19.41 -5.60 4.14
C ALA A 70 20.75 -6.26 3.77
N VAL A 71 21.87 -5.52 3.81
CA VAL A 71 23.20 -6.06 3.56
C VAL A 71 23.60 -7.09 4.61
N ILE A 72 23.44 -6.75 5.90
CA ILE A 72 23.82 -7.66 7.00
C ILE A 72 22.95 -8.93 6.93
N MET A 73 21.65 -8.80 6.73
CA MET A 73 20.75 -9.95 6.60
C MET A 73 21.09 -10.84 5.41
N ALA A 74 21.40 -10.25 4.24
CA ALA A 74 21.78 -11.02 3.05
C ALA A 74 23.08 -11.82 3.29
N ILE A 75 24.08 -11.20 3.93
CA ILE A 75 25.34 -11.87 4.28
C ILE A 75 25.09 -12.99 5.30
N SER A 76 24.28 -12.74 6.34
CA SER A 76 23.97 -13.74 7.36
C SER A 76 23.19 -14.94 6.80
N LEU A 77 22.23 -14.72 5.90
CA LEU A 77 21.48 -15.79 5.24
C LEU A 77 22.34 -16.57 4.24
N GLY A 78 23.20 -15.88 3.49
CA GLY A 78 24.19 -16.51 2.61
C GLY A 78 25.19 -17.38 3.40
N ALA A 79 25.68 -16.88 4.53
CA ALA A 79 26.54 -17.63 5.43
C ALA A 79 25.84 -18.85 6.03
N THR A 80 24.57 -18.74 6.44
CA THR A 80 23.77 -19.87 6.92
C THR A 80 23.63 -20.96 5.84
N GLY A 81 23.33 -20.58 4.60
CA GLY A 81 23.27 -21.51 3.47
C GLY A 81 24.61 -22.21 3.22
N TRP A 82 25.71 -21.48 3.32
CA TRP A 82 27.07 -22.03 3.17
C TRP A 82 27.43 -23.02 4.28
N TRP A 83 27.14 -22.70 5.54
CA TRP A 83 27.41 -23.60 6.67
C TRP A 83 26.58 -24.89 6.60
N MET A 84 25.33 -24.79 6.15
CA MET A 84 24.47 -25.95 5.90
C MET A 84 24.96 -26.81 4.73
N TYR A 85 25.66 -26.24 3.74
CA TYR A 85 26.24 -26.99 2.62
C TYR A 85 27.48 -27.81 3.01
N ILE A 86 28.35 -27.27 3.89
CA ILE A 86 29.60 -27.94 4.29
C ILE A 86 29.35 -29.08 5.30
N ASP A 87 28.25 -29.04 6.05
CA ASP A 87 27.80 -30.08 6.98
C ASP A 87 28.91 -30.63 7.91
N VAL A 88 29.63 -29.73 8.58
CA VAL A 88 30.66 -30.10 9.57
C VAL A 88 30.04 -30.19 10.98
N PRO A 89 30.66 -30.91 11.93
CA PRO A 89 30.15 -31.03 13.31
C PRO A 89 29.96 -29.70 14.04
N LYS A 90 30.60 -28.62 13.58
CA LYS A 90 30.45 -27.25 14.11
C LYS A 90 29.36 -26.42 13.41
N THR A 91 28.76 -26.94 12.33
CA THR A 91 27.71 -26.28 11.54
C THR A 91 26.53 -25.80 12.39
N PRO A 92 25.96 -26.58 13.33
CA PRO A 92 24.81 -26.11 14.12
C PRO A 92 25.10 -24.85 14.92
N LYS A 93 26.28 -24.74 15.53
CA LYS A 93 26.69 -23.56 16.31
C LYS A 93 26.91 -22.33 15.41
N ALA A 94 27.52 -22.52 14.25
CA ALA A 94 27.75 -21.44 13.29
C ALA A 94 26.42 -20.90 12.72
N VAL A 95 25.50 -21.79 12.35
CA VAL A 95 24.15 -21.43 11.88
C VAL A 95 23.40 -20.62 12.94
N VAL A 96 23.43 -21.04 14.21
CA VAL A 96 22.77 -20.30 15.30
C VAL A 96 23.33 -18.87 15.42
N ILE A 97 24.65 -18.69 15.35
CA ILE A 97 25.26 -17.35 15.40
C ILE A 97 24.81 -16.51 14.19
N CYS A 98 24.80 -17.08 12.99
CA CYS A 98 24.32 -16.39 11.79
C CYS A 98 22.84 -15.98 11.91
N VAL A 99 21.99 -16.84 12.50
CA VAL A 99 20.56 -16.54 12.75
C VAL A 99 20.40 -15.44 13.81
N ILE A 100 21.23 -15.42 14.85
CA ILE A 100 21.21 -14.35 15.87
C ILE A 100 21.59 -13.01 15.22
N ILE A 101 22.63 -12.98 14.38
CA ILE A 101 23.03 -11.76 13.65
C ILE A 101 21.92 -11.33 12.69
N TYR A 102 21.30 -12.27 11.98
CA TYR A 102 20.15 -11.98 11.13
C TYR A 102 18.98 -11.37 11.93
N ASN A 103 18.64 -11.95 13.07
CA ASN A 103 17.55 -11.44 13.91
C ASN A 103 17.86 -10.06 14.50
N ALA A 104 19.09 -9.85 14.97
CA ALA A 104 19.52 -8.52 15.41
C ALA A 104 19.41 -7.52 14.25
N ALA A 105 19.91 -7.89 13.07
CA ALA A 105 19.83 -7.07 11.87
C ALA A 105 18.40 -6.70 11.50
N PHE A 106 17.51 -7.70 11.48
CA PHE A 106 16.09 -7.52 11.23
C PHE A 106 15.46 -6.61 12.28
N GLY A 107 15.71 -6.87 13.57
CA GLY A 107 15.13 -6.12 14.69
C GLY A 107 15.51 -4.65 14.70
N TYR A 108 16.73 -4.29 14.26
CA TYR A 108 17.12 -2.89 14.20
C TYR A 108 16.63 -2.16 12.94
N SER A 109 16.35 -2.87 11.84
CA SER A 109 16.08 -2.27 10.54
C SER A 109 14.65 -2.52 10.06
N TRP A 110 14.39 -3.70 9.50
CA TRP A 110 13.10 -4.08 8.93
C TRP A 110 12.02 -4.37 9.97
N GLY A 111 12.38 -4.46 11.25
CA GLY A 111 11.47 -4.61 12.38
C GLY A 111 10.60 -3.37 12.58
N PRO A 112 11.17 -2.20 12.93
CA PRO A 112 10.39 -1.00 13.22
C PRO A 112 10.14 -0.08 12.01
N ILE A 113 11.11 0.04 11.09
CA ILE A 113 11.08 1.08 10.04
C ILE A 113 9.90 0.92 9.07
N PRO A 114 9.55 -0.29 8.57
CA PRO A 114 8.41 -0.46 7.66
C PRO A 114 7.04 -0.17 8.28
N TRP A 115 6.93 -0.06 9.61
CA TRP A 115 5.71 0.37 10.28
C TRP A 115 5.63 1.88 10.44
N LEU A 116 6.78 2.55 10.48
CA LEU A 116 6.91 4.00 10.58
C LEU A 116 6.84 4.68 9.20
N TYR A 117 7.35 4.01 8.16
CA TYR A 117 7.47 4.60 6.84
C TYR A 117 6.12 4.87 6.12
N PRO A 118 5.14 3.93 6.07
CA PRO A 118 3.85 4.18 5.43
C PRO A 118 3.08 5.40 5.97
N PRO A 119 2.97 5.64 7.30
CA PRO A 119 2.32 6.86 7.77
C PRO A 119 3.14 8.13 7.53
N GLU A 120 4.47 8.05 7.36
CA GLU A 120 5.34 9.19 7.03
C GLU A 120 5.17 9.65 5.57
N ILE A 121 5.01 8.72 4.61
CA ILE A 121 4.94 9.06 3.18
C ILE A 121 3.55 9.42 2.66
N MET A 122 2.49 9.07 3.41
CA MET A 122 1.12 9.24 2.93
C MET A 122 0.54 10.58 3.44
N PRO A 123 -0.07 11.38 2.55
CA PRO A 123 -0.68 12.66 2.93
C PRO A 123 -1.90 12.44 3.83
N LEU A 124 -2.18 13.46 4.65
CA LEU A 124 -3.11 13.38 5.78
C LEU A 124 -4.52 12.91 5.39
N THR A 125 -5.00 13.28 4.21
CA THR A 125 -6.36 13.03 3.73
C THR A 125 -6.63 11.55 3.44
N PHE A 126 -5.61 10.79 2.98
CA PHE A 126 -5.77 9.38 2.62
C PHE A 126 -4.78 8.42 3.32
N ARG A 127 -4.00 8.92 4.29
CA ARG A 127 -3.11 8.13 5.14
C ARG A 127 -3.74 6.87 5.71
N ALA A 128 -4.95 6.98 6.28
CA ALA A 128 -5.63 5.82 6.88
C ALA A 128 -5.87 4.69 5.85
N LYS A 129 -6.23 5.05 4.61
CA LYS A 129 -6.45 4.08 3.53
C LYS A 129 -5.13 3.42 3.10
N GLY A 130 -4.07 4.21 2.87
CA GLY A 130 -2.76 3.69 2.49
C GLY A 130 -2.13 2.79 3.55
N VAL A 131 -2.17 3.20 4.82
CA VAL A 131 -1.66 2.40 5.95
C VAL A 131 -2.43 1.09 6.08
N SER A 132 -3.76 1.11 5.89
CA SER A 132 -4.57 -0.11 5.93
C SER A 132 -4.22 -1.10 4.81
N LEU A 133 -3.95 -0.60 3.59
CA LEU A 133 -3.54 -1.41 2.45
C LEU A 133 -2.11 -1.98 2.64
N SER A 134 -1.18 -1.18 3.17
CA SER A 134 0.16 -1.65 3.51
C SER A 134 0.10 -2.78 4.55
N THR A 135 -0.72 -2.60 5.57
CA THR A 135 -0.88 -3.59 6.65
C THR A 135 -1.55 -4.86 6.14
N SER A 136 -2.61 -4.76 5.32
CA SER A 136 -3.27 -5.94 4.77
C SER A 136 -2.34 -6.73 3.85
N THR A 137 -1.55 -6.04 3.04
CA THR A 137 -0.53 -6.64 2.17
C THR A 137 0.56 -7.34 3.00
N ASN A 138 1.02 -6.72 4.09
CA ASN A 138 1.97 -7.33 5.01
C ASN A 138 1.44 -8.65 5.61
N TRP A 139 0.20 -8.65 6.13
CA TRP A 139 -0.41 -9.87 6.68
C TRP A 139 -0.67 -10.93 5.62
N ALA A 140 -1.05 -10.55 4.40
CA ALA A 140 -1.24 -11.48 3.30
C ALA A 140 0.06 -12.18 2.91
N PHE A 141 1.18 -11.43 2.79
CA PHE A 141 2.48 -12.02 2.51
C PHE A 141 3.02 -12.84 3.68
N ASN A 142 2.80 -12.42 4.92
CA ASN A 142 3.16 -13.22 6.09
C ASN A 142 2.43 -14.57 6.10
N PHE A 143 1.13 -14.60 5.74
CA PHE A 143 0.38 -15.85 5.60
C PHE A 143 0.94 -16.70 4.45
N LEU A 144 1.19 -16.10 3.29
CA LEU A 144 1.74 -16.80 2.13
C LEU A 144 3.09 -17.43 2.45
N VAL A 145 4.01 -16.69 3.06
CA VAL A 145 5.33 -17.19 3.46
C VAL A 145 5.19 -18.23 4.57
N GLY A 146 4.29 -18.03 5.53
CA GLY A 146 4.04 -18.98 6.62
C GLY A 146 3.60 -20.35 6.12
N GLU A 147 2.71 -20.41 5.13
CA GLU A 147 2.24 -21.66 4.52
C GLU A 147 3.23 -22.22 3.47
N ALA A 148 3.89 -21.35 2.70
CA ALA A 148 4.82 -21.78 1.65
C ALA A 148 6.16 -22.29 2.22
N THR A 149 6.67 -21.71 3.31
CA THR A 149 7.97 -22.07 3.90
C THR A 149 8.09 -23.55 4.27
N PRO A 150 7.15 -24.19 5.00
CA PRO A 150 7.29 -25.61 5.33
C PRO A 150 7.31 -26.50 4.09
N MET A 151 6.47 -26.18 3.09
CA MET A 151 6.45 -26.90 1.82
C MET A 151 7.79 -26.72 1.08
N LEU A 152 8.29 -25.50 0.93
CA LEU A 152 9.56 -25.23 0.25
C LEU A 152 10.75 -25.86 1.00
N GLN A 153 10.73 -25.91 2.33
CA GLN A 153 11.80 -26.53 3.13
C GLN A 153 11.92 -28.03 2.83
N GLU A 154 10.80 -28.73 2.60
CA GLU A 154 10.78 -30.15 2.23
C GLU A 154 11.40 -30.42 0.85
N TYR A 155 11.14 -29.54 -0.13
CA TYR A 155 11.65 -29.72 -1.50
C TYR A 155 13.07 -29.19 -1.72
N ILE A 156 13.43 -28.06 -1.10
CA ILE A 156 14.62 -27.25 -1.45
C ILE A 156 15.70 -27.34 -0.35
N GLY A 157 15.33 -27.70 0.88
CA GLY A 157 16.25 -27.87 2.01
C GLY A 157 17.15 -26.66 2.24
N TRP A 158 18.47 -26.85 2.23
CA TRP A 158 19.45 -25.80 2.53
C TRP A 158 19.45 -24.63 1.53
N ARG A 159 18.95 -24.82 0.31
CA ARG A 159 18.96 -23.79 -0.76
C ARG A 159 17.91 -22.69 -0.51
N LEU A 160 17.00 -22.92 0.45
CA LEU A 160 15.99 -21.95 0.86
C LEU A 160 16.62 -20.71 1.52
N TYR A 161 17.70 -20.87 2.30
CA TYR A 161 18.39 -19.76 2.96
C TYR A 161 19.02 -18.75 1.97
N PRO A 162 19.85 -19.17 0.99
CA PRO A 162 20.38 -18.23 0.00
C PRO A 162 19.31 -17.67 -0.94
N MET A 163 18.19 -18.38 -1.17
CA MET A 163 17.03 -17.82 -1.89
C MET A 163 16.43 -16.62 -1.11
N HIS A 164 16.25 -16.74 0.21
CA HIS A 164 15.82 -15.61 1.04
C HIS A 164 16.87 -14.48 1.04
N GLY A 165 18.16 -14.83 1.06
CA GLY A 165 19.25 -13.87 0.91
C GLY A 165 19.17 -13.09 -0.42
N PHE A 166 18.81 -13.73 -1.52
CA PHE A 166 18.56 -13.07 -2.81
C PHE A 166 17.40 -12.08 -2.73
N PHE A 167 16.29 -12.44 -2.08
CA PHE A 167 15.20 -11.49 -1.84
C PHE A 167 15.63 -10.30 -0.98
N CYS A 168 16.50 -10.50 0.02
CA CYS A 168 17.08 -9.38 0.78
C CYS A 168 17.90 -8.42 -0.12
N ILE A 169 18.63 -8.94 -1.11
CA ILE A 169 19.37 -8.11 -2.09
C ILE A 169 18.41 -7.39 -3.02
N CYS A 170 17.37 -8.05 -3.52
CA CYS A 170 16.31 -7.38 -4.30
C CYS A 170 15.65 -6.26 -3.51
N SER A 171 15.35 -6.48 -2.23
CA SER A 171 14.84 -5.45 -1.32
C SER A 171 15.83 -4.31 -1.12
N PHE A 172 17.14 -4.58 -1.04
CA PHE A 172 18.17 -3.53 -1.01
C PHE A 172 18.11 -2.65 -2.26
N ILE A 173 18.03 -3.26 -3.44
CA ILE A 173 17.94 -2.53 -4.72
C ILE A 173 16.66 -1.68 -4.78
N LEU A 174 15.53 -2.26 -4.38
CA LEU A 174 14.25 -1.53 -4.32
C LEU A 174 14.32 -0.35 -3.35
N VAL A 175 14.83 -0.54 -2.13
CA VAL A 175 15.00 0.58 -1.18
C VAL A 175 15.98 1.61 -1.73
N TYR A 176 17.03 1.20 -2.43
CA TYR A 176 17.98 2.15 -3.01
C TYR A 176 17.34 3.05 -4.07
N PHE A 177 16.48 2.52 -4.95
CA PHE A 177 15.88 3.30 -6.04
C PHE A 177 14.52 3.92 -5.72
N LEU A 178 13.67 3.25 -4.95
CA LEU A 178 12.27 3.63 -4.73
C LEU A 178 12.02 4.41 -3.44
N TYR A 179 12.91 4.32 -2.43
CA TYR A 179 12.69 4.98 -1.15
C TYR A 179 13.41 6.34 -1.12
N PRO A 180 12.68 7.47 -1.25
CA PRO A 180 13.24 8.78 -0.92
C PRO A 180 13.62 8.86 0.57
N GLU A 181 14.61 9.68 0.91
CA GLU A 181 15.01 9.89 2.31
C GLU A 181 13.96 10.77 3.01
N THR A 182 13.29 10.26 4.05
CA THR A 182 12.27 11.00 4.82
C THR A 182 12.87 11.82 5.98
N LYS A 183 14.20 11.91 6.08
CA LYS A 183 14.88 12.59 7.20
C LYS A 183 14.76 14.11 7.09
N GLY A 184 14.06 14.72 8.04
CA GLY A 184 14.06 16.17 8.26
C GLY A 184 13.04 16.95 7.42
N VAL A 185 12.14 16.25 6.72
CA VAL A 185 11.01 16.87 6.03
C VAL A 185 9.81 16.88 7.00
N PRO A 186 9.26 18.05 7.36
CA PRO A 186 8.04 18.11 8.16
C PRO A 186 6.88 17.45 7.39
N LEU A 187 5.96 16.80 8.11
CA LEU A 187 4.84 16.03 7.54
C LEU A 187 3.93 16.85 6.60
N GLU A 188 4.03 18.17 6.65
CA GLU A 188 3.28 19.15 5.85
C GLU A 188 3.96 19.46 4.50
N GLU A 189 5.26 19.15 4.35
CA GLU A 189 6.04 19.38 3.12
C GLU A 189 6.37 18.07 2.38
N MET A 190 5.87 16.93 2.86
CA MET A 190 6.10 15.63 2.20
C MET A 190 5.45 15.58 0.81
N ASP A 191 4.37 16.34 0.62
CA ASP A 191 3.63 16.50 -0.63
C ASP A 191 4.54 17.07 -1.74
N VAL A 192 5.54 17.90 -1.38
CA VAL A 192 6.54 18.47 -2.29
C VAL A 192 7.58 17.44 -2.74
N VAL A 193 7.90 16.44 -1.89
CA VAL A 193 8.85 15.35 -2.20
C VAL A 193 8.25 14.35 -3.18
N PHE A 194 6.93 14.15 -3.14
CA PHE A 194 6.19 13.27 -4.05
C PHE A 194 5.57 14.01 -5.26
N GLY A 195 5.66 15.34 -5.31
CA GLY A 195 5.16 16.17 -6.41
C GLY A 195 3.64 16.30 -6.46
N GLU A 196 2.96 16.22 -5.31
CA GLU A 196 1.49 16.31 -5.22
C GLU A 196 0.96 17.70 -5.55
N ASP A 197 1.75 18.77 -5.36
CA ASP A 197 1.39 20.13 -5.81
C ASP A 197 1.00 20.15 -7.29
N ALA A 198 1.72 19.39 -8.14
CA ALA A 198 1.44 19.33 -9.58
C ALA A 198 0.19 18.51 -9.94
N ARG A 199 -0.26 17.59 -9.06
CA ARG A 199 -1.48 16.79 -9.28
C ARG A 199 -2.71 17.45 -8.70
N GLU A 200 -2.62 18.06 -7.52
CA GLU A 200 -3.72 18.86 -6.95
C GLU A 200 -4.00 20.09 -7.82
N GLU A 201 -2.98 20.84 -8.26
CA GLU A 201 -3.17 21.94 -9.22
C GLU A 201 -3.78 21.47 -10.54
N ALA A 202 -3.42 20.26 -11.02
CA ALA A 202 -4.00 19.72 -12.25
C ALA A 202 -5.46 19.28 -12.07
N GLU A 203 -5.82 18.69 -10.93
CA GLU A 203 -7.20 18.29 -10.61
C GLU A 203 -8.10 19.50 -10.34
N ASP A 204 -7.61 20.53 -9.64
CA ASP A 204 -8.35 21.78 -9.41
C ASP A 204 -8.52 22.62 -10.68
N ASN A 205 -7.49 22.66 -11.54
CA ASN A 205 -7.64 23.30 -12.85
C ASN A 205 -8.62 22.54 -13.75
N ALA A 206 -8.62 21.20 -13.70
CA ALA A 206 -9.55 20.37 -14.45
C ALA A 206 -11.00 20.50 -13.95
N SER A 207 -11.22 20.56 -12.64
CA SER A 207 -12.55 20.74 -12.04
C SER A 207 -13.13 22.12 -12.39
N THR A 208 -12.32 23.17 -12.25
CA THR A 208 -12.70 24.55 -12.60
C THR A 208 -13.01 24.68 -14.10
N LEU A 209 -12.20 24.07 -14.97
CA LEU A 209 -12.47 24.06 -16.41
C LEU A 209 -13.77 23.34 -16.76
N ASN A 210 -14.09 22.23 -16.10
CA ASN A 210 -15.33 21.50 -16.34
C ASN A 210 -16.57 22.28 -15.88
N GLU A 211 -16.47 23.03 -14.79
CA GLU A 211 -17.55 23.92 -14.33
C GLU A 211 -17.79 25.04 -15.34
N VAL A 212 -16.72 25.72 -15.80
CA VAL A 212 -16.80 26.78 -16.82
C VAL A 212 -17.34 26.25 -18.15
N ILE A 213 -16.91 25.07 -18.59
CA ILE A 213 -17.43 24.43 -19.82
C ILE A 213 -18.92 24.13 -19.65
N THR A 214 -19.34 23.60 -18.51
CA THR A 214 -20.74 23.28 -18.24
C THR A 214 -21.62 24.54 -18.26
N GLU A 215 -21.15 25.63 -17.64
CA GLU A 215 -21.83 26.93 -17.66
C GLU A 215 -21.90 27.51 -19.07
N ARG A 216 -20.82 27.48 -19.85
CA ARG A 216 -20.86 27.97 -21.24
C ARG A 216 -21.76 27.11 -22.13
N THR A 217 -21.79 25.79 -21.90
CA THR A 217 -22.62 24.87 -22.68
C THR A 217 -24.10 25.09 -22.39
N SER A 218 -24.48 25.36 -21.13
CA SER A 218 -25.85 25.69 -20.77
C SER A 218 -26.31 27.02 -21.35
N LEU A 219 -25.46 28.06 -21.31
CA LEU A 219 -25.75 29.37 -21.93
C LEU A 219 -25.89 29.30 -23.46
N LEU A 220 -25.10 28.44 -24.12
CA LEU A 220 -25.21 28.22 -25.56
C LEU A 220 -26.48 27.44 -25.93
N SER A 221 -26.87 26.46 -25.11
CA SER A 221 -28.15 25.74 -25.26
C SER A 221 -29.32 26.72 -25.17
N ASP A 222 -29.34 27.57 -24.15
CA ASP A 222 -30.41 28.55 -23.91
C ASP A 222 -30.49 29.61 -25.03
N ARG A 223 -29.34 30.08 -25.55
CA ARG A 223 -29.31 30.91 -26.78
C ARG A 223 -29.84 30.18 -28.00
N SER A 224 -29.55 28.89 -28.13
CA SER A 224 -30.06 28.08 -29.25
C SER A 224 -31.58 27.97 -29.17
N ASP A 225 -32.13 27.69 -27.98
CA ASP A 225 -33.57 27.54 -27.75
C ASP A 225 -34.31 28.87 -27.96
N ALA A 226 -33.74 29.97 -27.48
CA ALA A 226 -34.27 31.32 -27.74
C ALA A 226 -34.26 31.66 -29.23
N SER A 227 -33.22 31.25 -29.97
CA SER A 227 -33.14 31.45 -31.43
C SER A 227 -34.13 30.58 -32.20
N HIS A 228 -34.35 29.33 -31.77
CA HIS A 228 -35.38 28.44 -32.35
C HIS A 228 -36.80 28.96 -32.10
N GLN A 229 -37.08 29.58 -30.94
CA GLN A 229 -38.34 30.27 -30.68
C GLN A 229 -38.50 31.56 -31.51
N ALA A 230 -37.43 32.34 -31.69
CA ALA A 230 -37.45 33.54 -32.54
C ALA A 230 -37.71 33.19 -34.02
N ILE A 231 -37.12 32.11 -34.54
CA ILE A 231 -37.35 31.65 -35.91
C ILE A 231 -38.79 31.16 -36.10
N ASN A 232 -39.34 30.43 -35.13
CA ASN A 232 -40.73 29.95 -35.18
C ASN A 232 -41.77 31.07 -35.07
N THR A 233 -41.48 32.13 -34.32
CA THR A 233 -42.36 33.31 -34.22
C THR A 233 -42.34 34.17 -35.49
N VAL A 234 -41.20 34.28 -36.18
CA VAL A 234 -41.09 34.94 -37.49
C VAL A 234 -41.80 34.14 -38.59
N SER A 235 -41.69 32.80 -38.59
CA SER A 235 -42.39 31.90 -39.53
C SER A 235 -43.92 31.99 -39.46
N ARG A 236 -44.48 32.32 -38.27
CA ARG A 236 -45.92 32.47 -38.06
C ARG A 236 -46.54 33.75 -38.65
N ARG A 237 -45.73 34.71 -39.13
CA ARG A 237 -46.19 35.91 -39.85
C ARG A 237 -46.15 35.69 -41.37
N ARG A 238 -46.90 34.71 -41.90
CA ARG A 238 -47.31 34.73 -43.31
C ARG A 238 -48.68 35.41 -43.44
N PRO A 239 -48.86 36.43 -44.29
CA PRO A 239 -50.15 37.11 -44.41
C PRO A 239 -51.08 36.29 -45.31
N THR A 240 -52.04 35.58 -44.73
CA THR A 240 -53.12 34.94 -45.47
C THR A 240 -54.32 35.89 -45.60
N SER A 241 -54.31 36.62 -46.72
CA SER A 241 -55.41 36.79 -47.68
C SER A 241 -56.86 37.03 -47.20
N ARG A 242 -57.36 38.21 -47.62
CA ARG A 242 -58.70 38.54 -48.15
C ARG A 242 -59.93 37.99 -47.43
N LYS A 243 -60.73 38.89 -46.83
CA LYS A 243 -62.19 38.94 -47.05
C LYS A 243 -62.76 40.37 -47.03
N SER A 244 -63.31 40.74 -48.19
CA SER A 244 -64.57 41.47 -48.41
C SER A 244 -64.75 42.90 -47.86
N TRP A 245 -64.26 43.87 -48.64
CA TRP A 245 -64.64 45.29 -48.55
C TRP A 245 -65.78 45.67 -49.54
N LEU A 246 -66.14 44.79 -50.46
CA LEU A 246 -67.12 45.06 -51.54
C LEU A 246 -68.60 44.90 -51.16
N GLY A 247 -68.92 44.51 -49.93
CA GLY A 247 -70.31 44.47 -49.43
C GLY A 247 -70.84 45.81 -48.89
N ARG A 248 -69.98 46.84 -48.78
CA ARG A 248 -70.29 48.10 -48.10
C ARG A 248 -70.60 49.29 -49.03
N VAL A 249 -70.60 49.09 -50.35
CA VAL A 249 -70.73 50.18 -51.34
C VAL A 249 -72.06 50.20 -52.12
N PHE A 250 -72.91 49.17 -52.04
CA PHE A 250 -74.16 49.10 -52.83
C PHE A 250 -75.47 49.06 -52.02
N ARG A 251 -75.52 49.70 -50.86
CA ARG A 251 -76.80 49.92 -50.15
C ARG A 251 -76.97 51.40 -49.78
N GLY A 252 -77.19 52.20 -50.82
CA GLY A 252 -77.66 53.58 -50.73
C GLY A 252 -78.34 53.99 -52.03
N GLY A 253 -79.66 54.24 -51.98
CA GLY A 253 -80.41 54.96 -53.01
C GLY A 253 -81.36 54.14 -53.89
N ASN A 254 -82.65 54.06 -53.51
CA ASN A 254 -83.75 54.73 -54.22
C ASN A 254 -85.12 54.41 -53.58
N GLN A 255 -85.79 55.45 -53.10
CA GLN A 255 -87.25 55.59 -53.15
C GLN A 255 -87.66 55.86 -54.61
N PRO A 256 -88.91 55.58 -55.02
CA PRO A 256 -89.99 56.55 -54.82
C PRO A 256 -91.13 56.07 -53.92
#